data_AF-A0A1E5QRV9-F1
#
_entry.id   AF-A0A1E5QRV9-F1
#
_cell.length_a   1.000
_cell.length_b   1.000
_cell.length_c   1.000
_cell.angle_alpha   90.00
_cell.angle_beta   90.00
_cell.angle_gamma   90.00
#
_symmetry.space_group_name_H-M   'P 1'
#
loop_
_entity.id
_entity.type
_entity.pdbx_description
1 polymer ?
#
loop_
_entity_poly.entity_id
_entity_poly.type
_entity_poly.pdbx_seq_one_letter_code
_entity_poly.pdbx_strand_id
1 'polypeptide(L)' 'MGKRTPQDGLPHWEEAQHLDDIVMDKREGKRANKAKAKRRNRRYENRLLRGTIDILDLHDEDEQ' A
#
# COMPACT_ATOMS: atom_id res chain seq x y z
N MET A 1 16.41 9.61 -3.12
CA MET A 1 15.16 9.04 -3.69
C MET A 1 14.96 7.68 -3.06
N GLY A 2 14.02 7.54 -2.12
CA GLY A 2 13.74 6.26 -1.46
C GLY A 2 13.12 5.24 -2.40
N LYS A 3 13.14 3.96 -2.01
CA LYS A 3 12.37 2.92 -2.69
C LYS A 3 10.87 3.13 -2.38
N ARG A 4 10.02 2.83 -3.36
CA ARG A 4 8.56 2.83 -3.16
C ARG A 4 8.21 1.65 -2.25
N THR A 5 7.29 1.84 -1.30
CA THR A 5 6.76 0.73 -0.48
C THR A 5 6.24 -0.39 -1.38
N PRO A 6 6.61 -1.66 -1.15
CA PRO A 6 5.99 -2.80 -1.81
C PRO A 6 4.46 -2.74 -1.65
N GLN A 7 3.69 -3.15 -2.66
CA GLN A 7 2.22 -3.17 -2.57
C GLN A 7 1.67 -4.60 -2.59
N ASP A 8 2.45 -5.54 -2.05
CA ASP A 8 2.15 -6.95 -2.13
C ASP A 8 1.23 -7.40 -0.97
N GLY A 9 0.99 -6.53 0.01
CA GLY A 9 0.15 -6.77 1.18
C GLY A 9 0.78 -6.21 2.44
N LEU A 10 0.00 -6.12 3.51
CA LEU A 10 0.48 -5.80 4.85
C LEU A 10 0.82 -7.10 5.59
N PRO A 11 1.87 -7.11 6.42
CA PRO A 11 2.23 -8.28 7.22
C PRO A 11 1.22 -8.55 8.33
N HIS A 12 0.59 -7.50 8.90
CA HIS A 12 -0.48 -7.63 9.89
C HIS A 12 -1.63 -6.69 9.54
N TRP A 13 -2.87 -7.13 9.81
CA TRP A 13 -4.08 -6.34 9.62
C TRP A 13 -4.06 -5.02 10.42
N GLU A 14 -3.49 -5.04 11.63
CA GLU A 14 -3.44 -3.89 12.54
C GLU A 14 -2.70 -2.69 11.92
N GLU A 15 -1.74 -2.94 11.02
CA GLU A 15 -1.01 -1.89 10.31
C GLU A 15 -1.87 -1.12 9.31
N ALA A 16 -3.04 -1.65 8.93
CA ALA A 16 -3.97 -0.98 8.01
C ALA A 16 -4.45 0.37 8.54
N GLN A 17 -4.46 0.59 9.86
CA GLN A 17 -4.85 1.87 10.44
C GLN A 17 -3.82 2.99 10.23
N HIS A 18 -2.58 2.64 9.84
CA HIS A 18 -1.45 3.56 9.64
C HIS A 18 -0.96 3.59 8.18
N LEU A 19 -1.86 3.34 7.23
CA LEU A 19 -1.58 3.23 5.80
C LEU A 19 -0.87 4.46 5.21
N ASP A 20 -1.24 5.64 5.69
CA ASP A 20 -0.69 6.93 5.32
C ASP A 20 0.78 7.12 5.73
N ASP A 21 1.20 6.49 6.83
CA ASP A 21 2.60 6.50 7.30
C ASP A 21 3.46 5.43 6.61
N ILE A 22 2.84 4.34 6.15
CA ILE A 22 3.51 3.21 5.50
C ILE A 22 3.78 3.49 4.01
N VAL A 23 2.90 4.25 3.35
CA VAL A 23 2.93 4.45 1.91
C VAL A 23 3.91 5.56 1.49
N MET A 24 5.00 5.14 0.85
CA MET A 24 6.06 6.04 0.38
C MET A 24 6.04 6.19 -1.15
N ASP A 25 5.89 7.43 -1.63
CA ASP A 25 5.99 7.75 -3.06
C ASP A 25 7.44 8.00 -3.50
N LYS A 26 8.02 7.03 -4.23
CA LYS A 26 9.38 7.19 -4.81
C LYS A 26 9.56 8.37 -5.77
N ARG A 27 8.47 9.00 -6.21
CA ARG A 27 8.48 10.08 -7.21
C ARG A 27 8.28 11.46 -6.61
N GLU A 28 8.41 11.62 -5.29
CA GLU A 28 8.61 12.94 -4.68
C GLU A 28 9.81 13.63 -5.32
N GLY A 29 9.59 14.74 -6.04
CA GLY A 29 10.66 15.48 -6.72
C GLY A 29 10.24 16.11 -8.04
N LYS A 30 11.19 16.16 -8.99
CA LYS A 30 11.29 17.04 -10.19
C LYS A 30 10.04 17.26 -11.07
N ARG A 31 8.95 16.49 -10.91
CA ARG A 31 7.66 16.61 -11.64
C ARG A 31 6.43 16.31 -10.77
N ALA A 32 6.57 16.28 -9.46
CA ALA A 32 5.49 16.00 -8.52
C ALA A 32 4.73 17.30 -8.21
N ASN A 33 3.40 17.26 -8.35
CA ASN A 33 2.52 18.25 -7.72
C ASN A 33 1.79 17.59 -6.53
N LYS A 34 1.34 18.39 -5.57
CA LYS A 34 0.64 17.89 -4.37
C LYS A 34 -0.55 16.98 -4.71
N ALA A 35 -1.31 17.33 -5.76
CA ALA A 35 -2.46 16.54 -6.20
C ALA A 35 -2.11 15.15 -6.78
N LYS A 36 -1.00 15.04 -7.53
CA LYS A 36 -0.50 13.77 -8.11
C LYS A 36 0.10 12.89 -7.01
N ALA A 37 0.80 13.48 -6.05
CA ALA A 37 1.28 12.77 -4.86
C ALA A 37 0.09 12.16 -4.11
N LYS A 38 -0.94 12.96 -3.77
CA LYS A 38 -2.16 12.48 -3.10
C LYS A 38 -2.87 11.37 -3.87
N ARG A 39 -3.08 11.52 -5.19
CA ARG A 39 -3.68 10.45 -6.02
C ARG A 39 -2.86 9.16 -6.05
N ARG A 40 -1.53 9.28 -5.94
CA ARG A 40 -0.63 8.14 -6.03
C ARG A 40 -0.51 7.42 -4.70
N ASN A 41 -0.42 8.14 -3.58
CA ASN A 41 -0.48 7.57 -2.24
C ASN A 41 -1.79 6.79 -2.07
N ARG A 42 -2.94 7.41 -2.36
CA ARG A 42 -4.24 6.70 -2.36
C ARG A 42 -4.27 5.44 -3.22
N ARG A 43 -3.57 5.46 -4.37
CA ARG A 43 -3.51 4.28 -5.25
C ARG A 43 -2.65 3.17 -4.64
N TYR A 44 -1.57 3.53 -3.94
CA TYR A 44 -0.71 2.57 -3.26
C TYR A 44 -1.38 2.02 -2.02
N GLU A 45 -2.08 2.85 -1.24
CA GLU A 45 -2.90 2.45 -0.10
C GLU A 45 -3.94 1.39 -0.53
N ASN A 46 -4.73 1.71 -1.57
CA ASN A 46 -5.74 0.77 -2.09
C ASN A 46 -5.13 -0.54 -2.58
N ARG A 47 -3.92 -0.50 -3.15
CA ARG A 47 -3.27 -1.69 -3.68
C ARG A 47 -2.68 -2.55 -2.56
N LEU A 48 -2.16 -1.92 -1.50
CA LEU A 48 -1.74 -2.60 -0.27
C LEU A 48 -2.91 -3.34 0.36
N LEU A 49 -4.03 -2.64 0.61
CA LEU A 49 -5.23 -3.26 1.17
C LEU A 49 -5.75 -4.42 0.32
N ARG A 50 -5.77 -4.23 -1.01
CA ARG A 50 -6.18 -5.29 -1.95
C ARG A 50 -5.30 -6.52 -1.80
N GLY A 51 -3.97 -6.35 -1.80
CA GLY A 51 -3.04 -7.46 -1.62
C GLY A 51 -3.21 -8.14 -0.26
N THR A 52 -3.46 -7.38 0.80
CA THR A 52 -3.75 -7.96 2.12
C THR A 52 -5.02 -8.83 2.10
N ILE A 53 -6.11 -8.35 1.48
CA ILE A 53 -7.35 -9.13 1.35
C ILE A 53 -7.10 -10.39 0.52
N ASP A 54 -6.44 -10.27 -0.63
CA ASP A 54 -6.14 -11.41 -1.49
C ASP A 54 -5.28 -12.48 -0.74
N ILE A 55 -4.37 -12.05 0.15
CA ILE A 55 -3.58 -12.96 1.00
C ILE A 55 -4.46 -13.63 2.08
N LEU A 56 -5.37 -12.89 2.69
CA LEU A 56 -6.26 -13.43 3.73
C LEU A 56 -7.22 -14.47 3.14
N ASP A 57 -7.85 -14.15 2.00
CA ASP A 57 -8.75 -15.06 1.29
C ASP A 57 -8.04 -16.38 0.93
N LEU A 58 -6.75 -16.33 0.56
CA LEU A 58 -5.96 -17.55 0.28
C LEU A 58 -5.68 -18.38 1.54
N HIS A 59 -5.43 -17.75 2.69
CA HIS A 59 -5.21 -18.50 3.94
C HIS A 59 -6.49 -19.20 4.43
N ASP A 60 -7.66 -18.57 4.26
CA ASP A 60 -8.94 -19.16 4.64
C ASP A 60 -9.33 -20.39 3.79
N GLU A 61 -8.81 -20.48 2.57
CA GLU A 61 -9.00 -21.64 1.68
C GLU A 61 -8.07 -22.82 2.05
N ASP A 62 -6.85 -22.55 2.54
CA ASP A 62 -5.88 -23.58 2.93
C ASP A 62 -6.21 -24.26 4.28
N GLU A 63 -7.03 -23.62 5.13
CA GLU A 63 -7.45 -24.16 6.43
C GLU A 63 -8.71 -25.06 6.38
N GLN A 64 -9.39 -25.16 5.23
CA GLN A 64 -10.61 -25.97 5.04
C GLN A 64 -10.37 -27.35 4.41
#